data_AF-A0A969VV65-F1
#
_entry.id   AF-A0A969VV65-F1
#
_cell.length_a   1.000
_cell.length_b   1.000
_cell.length_c   1.000
_cell.angle_alpha   90.00
_cell.angle_beta   90.00
_cell.angle_gamma   90.00
#
_symmetry.space_group_name_H-M   'P 1'
#
loop_
_entity.id
_entity.type
_entity.pdbx_description
1 polymer ?
#
loop_
_entity_poly.entity_id
_entity_poly.type
_entity_poly.pdbx_seq_one_letter_code
_entity_poly.pdbx_strand_id
1 'polypeptide(L)'
;CWARINKLYKEGYIKKKVAVADRNKLNLKTVAFVSIRTNKHNMEWAKKFISIISSMPEVVEFYRLSGSIDYLLKVLVPTMEEYNKFYTKLTDQIDIFSVATSFSMEEIKQTSSLPLNYV
;
A
#
# COMPACT_ATOMS: atom_id res chain seq x y z
N CYS A 1 -34.37 -7.91 4.75
CA CYS A 1 -33.03 -7.26 4.77
C CYS A 1 -31.97 -7.95 3.89
N TRP A 2 -31.88 -9.28 3.84
CA TRP A 2 -30.86 -10.00 3.05
C TRP A 2 -30.85 -9.67 1.55
N ALA A 3 -32.03 -9.58 0.92
CA ALA A 3 -32.15 -9.27 -0.51
C ALA A 3 -31.47 -7.95 -0.91
N ARG A 4 -31.56 -6.92 -0.05
CA ARG A 4 -30.93 -5.60 -0.28
C ARG A 4 -29.41 -5.68 -0.20
N ILE A 5 -28.88 -6.41 0.79
CA ILE A 5 -27.43 -6.61 0.94
C ILE A 5 -26.89 -7.37 -0.27
N ASN A 6 -27.57 -8.43 -0.70
CA ASN A 6 -27.15 -9.22 -1.87
C ASN A 6 -27.15 -8.36 -3.16
N LYS A 7 -28.14 -7.48 -3.32
CA LYS A 7 -28.16 -6.51 -4.43
C LYS A 7 -26.93 -5.59 -4.42
N LEU A 8 -26.54 -5.07 -3.26
CA LEU A 8 -25.36 -4.21 -3.12
C LEU A 8 -24.04 -4.94 -3.44
N TYR A 9 -23.94 -6.24 -3.15
CA TYR A 9 -22.81 -7.06 -3.59
C TYR A 9 -22.79 -7.21 -5.12
N LYS A 10 -23.94 -7.52 -5.73
CA LYS A 10 -24.05 -7.69 -7.19
C LYS A 10 -23.76 -6.41 -7.97
N GLU A 11 -24.18 -5.27 -7.44
CA GLU A 11 -23.93 -3.94 -8.04
C GLU A 11 -22.51 -3.41 -7.74
N GLY A 12 -21.70 -4.13 -6.95
CA GLY A 12 -20.31 -3.78 -6.67
C GLY A 12 -20.11 -2.70 -5.60
N TYR A 13 -21.18 -2.23 -4.95
CA TYR A 13 -21.09 -1.31 -3.81
C TYR A 13 -20.37 -1.96 -2.62
N ILE A 14 -20.60 -3.25 -2.37
CA ILE A 14 -19.86 -4.01 -1.36
C ILE A 14 -18.87 -4.94 -2.07
N LYS A 15 -17.57 -4.64 -1.96
CA LYS A 15 -16.51 -5.43 -2.59
C LYS A 15 -16.16 -6.70 -1.83
N LYS A 16 -16.04 -6.63 -0.50
CA LYS A 16 -15.68 -7.76 0.38
C LYS A 16 -16.00 -7.43 1.84
N LYS A 17 -16.14 -8.48 2.66
CA LYS A 17 -16.19 -8.39 4.12
C LYS A 17 -14.87 -8.89 4.69
N VAL A 18 -14.22 -8.07 5.53
CA VAL A 18 -12.93 -8.40 6.14
C VAL A 18 -13.01 -8.16 7.65
N ALA A 19 -12.25 -8.94 8.42
CA ALA A 19 -11.94 -8.62 9.80
C ALA A 19 -10.72 -7.68 9.82
N VAL A 20 -10.79 -6.60 10.61
CA VAL A 20 -9.67 -5.68 10.80
C VAL A 20 -8.94 -6.12 12.08
N ALA A 21 -7.65 -6.42 11.95
CA ALA A 21 -6.82 -6.87 13.06
C ALA A 21 -6.01 -5.73 13.66
N ASP A 22 -5.65 -5.86 14.94
CA ASP A 22 -4.81 -4.91 15.65
C ASP A 22 -3.34 -5.11 15.26
N ARG A 23 -2.77 -4.12 14.57
CA ARG A 23 -1.38 -4.15 14.10
C ARG A 23 -0.35 -4.25 15.23
N ASN A 24 -0.62 -3.66 16.39
CA ASN A 24 0.31 -3.68 17.52
C ASN A 24 0.42 -5.08 18.12
N LYS A 25 -0.70 -5.82 18.16
CA LYS A 25 -0.73 -7.22 18.61
C LYS A 25 -0.10 -8.18 17.61
N LEU A 26 -0.09 -7.82 16.33
CA LEU A 26 0.56 -8.57 15.26
C LEU A 26 2.04 -8.19 15.05
N ASN A 27 2.62 -7.38 15.96
CA ASN A 27 3.99 -6.90 15.87
C ASN A 27 4.27 -6.10 14.58
N LEU A 28 3.29 -5.34 14.08
CA LEU A 28 3.41 -4.46 12.90
C LEU A 28 3.38 -2.99 13.35
N LYS A 29 4.38 -2.62 14.16
CA LYS A 29 4.43 -1.31 14.82
C LYS A 29 4.94 -0.22 13.89
N THR A 30 5.86 -0.56 13.00
CA THR A 30 6.54 0.40 12.12
C THR A 30 5.74 0.61 10.84
N VAL A 31 5.40 1.85 10.54
CA VAL A 31 4.77 2.26 9.28
C VAL A 31 5.77 3.09 8.48
N ALA A 32 6.10 2.63 7.28
CA ALA A 32 6.98 3.35 6.37
C ALA A 32 6.22 3.77 5.11
N PHE A 33 6.36 5.04 4.75
CA PHE A 33 5.89 5.59 3.49
C PHE A 33 7.06 5.70 2.53
N VAL A 34 7.04 4.91 1.47
CA VAL A 34 8.12 4.85 0.48
C VAL A 34 7.68 5.61 -0.77
N SER A 35 8.33 6.73 -1.01
CA SER A 35 8.13 7.57 -2.19
C SER A 35 9.16 7.19 -3.25
N ILE A 36 8.69 6.79 -4.42
CA ILE A 36 9.53 6.32 -5.51
C ILE A 36 9.38 7.25 -6.72
N ARG A 37 10.53 7.64 -7.27
CA ARG A 37 10.65 8.39 -8.53
C ARG A 37 11.30 7.48 -9.56
N THR A 38 10.72 7.41 -10.75
CA THR A 38 11.27 6.64 -11.88
C THR A 38 11.58 7.56 -13.04
N ASN A 39 12.72 7.33 -13.69
CA ASN A 39 13.08 7.98 -14.95
C ASN A 39 12.67 7.16 -16.18
N LYS A 40 12.06 5.98 -15.98
CA LYS A 40 11.68 5.05 -17.05
C LYS A 40 10.19 5.15 -17.35
N HIS A 41 9.87 5.64 -18.55
CA HIS A 41 8.51 5.64 -19.09
C HIS A 41 8.17 4.38 -19.92
N ASN A 42 8.95 3.29 -19.78
CA ASN A 42 8.64 2.04 -20.46
C ASN A 42 7.49 1.31 -19.75
N MET A 43 6.44 1.02 -20.50
CA MET A 43 5.26 0.30 -20.01
C MET A 43 5.59 -1.13 -19.53
N GLU A 44 6.55 -1.81 -20.14
CA GLU A 44 6.98 -3.16 -19.71
C GLU A 44 7.67 -3.12 -18.35
N TRP A 45 8.54 -2.13 -18.14
CA TRP A 45 9.20 -1.91 -16.85
C TRP A 45 8.16 -1.60 -15.77
N ALA A 46 7.21 -0.71 -16.05
CA ALA A 46 6.16 -0.36 -15.10
C ALA A 46 5.27 -1.56 -14.74
N LYS A 47 4.92 -2.41 -15.70
CA LYS A 47 4.16 -3.65 -15.45
C LYS A 47 4.94 -4.61 -14.53
N LYS A 48 6.22 -4.82 -14.82
CA LYS A 48 7.09 -5.66 -13.99
C LYS A 48 7.21 -5.10 -12.56
N PHE A 49 7.43 -3.79 -12.44
CA PHE A 49 7.50 -3.07 -11.17
C PHE A 49 6.24 -3.23 -10.33
N ILE A 50 5.08 -2.96 -10.92
CA ILE A 50 3.77 -3.09 -10.26
C ILE A 50 3.54 -4.53 -9.81
N SER A 51 3.86 -5.50 -10.66
CA SER A 51 3.72 -6.93 -10.34
C SER A 51 4.58 -7.35 -9.16
N ILE A 52 5.86 -6.93 -9.14
CA ILE A 52 6.79 -7.27 -8.05
C ILE A 52 6.32 -6.65 -6.73
N ILE A 53 6.02 -5.35 -6.70
CA ILE A 53 5.56 -4.67 -5.48
C ILE A 53 4.24 -5.24 -4.98
N SER A 54 3.30 -5.54 -5.88
CA SER A 54 1.99 -6.11 -5.49
C SER A 54 2.11 -7.52 -4.92
N SER A 55 3.22 -8.22 -5.16
CA SER A 55 3.50 -9.54 -4.60
C SER A 55 4.12 -9.49 -3.19
N MET A 56 4.59 -8.31 -2.75
CA MET A 56 5.22 -8.14 -1.44
C MET A 56 4.15 -7.95 -0.34
N PRO A 57 4.00 -8.89 0.60
CA PRO A 57 2.94 -8.82 1.62
C PRO A 57 3.12 -7.65 2.60
N GLU A 58 4.33 -7.11 2.75
CA GLU A 58 4.63 -5.98 3.61
C GLU A 58 4.01 -4.67 3.05
N VAL A 59 3.72 -4.61 1.74
CA VAL A 59 3.12 -3.45 1.07
C VAL A 59 1.59 -3.54 1.18
N VAL A 60 1.01 -2.74 2.07
CA VAL A 60 -0.44 -2.78 2.34
C VAL A 60 -1.23 -1.79 1.50
N GLU A 61 -0.60 -0.71 1.04
CA GLU A 61 -1.19 0.24 0.12
C GLU A 61 -0.14 0.66 -0.92
N PHE A 62 -0.57 0.79 -2.17
CA PHE A 62 0.30 1.16 -3.28
C PHE A 62 -0.47 2.05 -4.25
N TYR A 63 0.04 3.26 -4.46
CA TYR A 63 -0.60 4.28 -5.27
C TYR A 63 0.36 4.82 -6.31
N ARG A 64 -0.18 5.06 -7.50
CA ARG A 64 0.47 5.93 -8.49
C ARG A 64 -0.01 7.36 -8.24
N LEU A 65 0.93 8.28 -8.12
CA LEU A 65 0.64 9.68 -7.85
C LEU A 65 0.85 10.52 -9.11
N SER A 66 0.14 11.64 -9.19
CA SER A 66 0.43 12.73 -10.12
C SER A 66 1.32 13.75 -9.42
N GLY A 67 2.51 14.02 -9.94
CA GLY A 67 3.40 15.05 -9.40
C GLY A 67 4.87 14.68 -9.49
N SER A 68 5.64 15.16 -8.51
CA SER A 68 7.09 14.93 -8.43
C SER A 68 7.45 13.49 -8.08
N ILE A 69 6.57 12.79 -7.38
CA ILE A 69 6.72 11.39 -6.96
C ILE A 69 5.77 10.56 -7.82
N ASP A 70 6.28 9.50 -8.45
CA ASP A 70 5.48 8.66 -9.34
C ASP A 70 4.66 7.64 -8.56
N TYR A 71 5.23 7.08 -7.49
CA TYR A 71 4.60 6.04 -6.70
C TYR A 71 4.80 6.25 -5.20
N LEU A 72 3.75 5.93 -4.44
CA LEU A 72 3.77 5.93 -2.98
C LEU A 72 3.33 4.57 -2.46
N LEU A 73 4.14 3.98 -1.60
CA LEU A 73 3.85 2.73 -0.93
C LEU A 73 3.69 2.98 0.56
N LYS A 74 2.74 2.29 1.17
CA LYS A 74 2.64 2.14 2.63
C LYS A 74 3.08 0.73 2.99
N VAL A 75 4.14 0.64 3.78
CA VAL A 75 4.77 -0.61 4.19
C VAL A 75 4.59 -0.77 5.69
N LEU A 76 4.14 -1.95 6.12
CA LEU A 76 4.02 -2.31 7.53
C LEU A 76 5.04 -3.38 7.88
N VAL A 77 5.90 -3.08 8.85
CA VAL A 77 6.93 -4.01 9.32
C VAL A 77 7.08 -3.96 10.83
N PRO A 78 7.66 -5.00 11.45
CA PRO A 78 7.92 -4.99 12.88
C PRO A 78 8.95 -3.96 13.32
N THR A 79 10.08 -3.91 12.62
CA THR A 79 11.27 -3.14 13.03
C THR A 79 11.94 -2.48 11.83
N MET A 80 12.87 -1.55 12.12
CA MET A 80 13.72 -0.94 11.09
C MET A 80 14.64 -1.95 10.40
N GLU A 81 15.01 -3.03 11.08
CA GLU A 81 15.81 -4.11 10.49
C GLU A 81 15.01 -4.88 9.42
N GLU A 82 13.75 -5.20 9.71
CA GLU A 82 12.86 -5.82 8.73
C GLU A 82 12.56 -4.88 7.56
N TYR A 83 12.46 -3.56 7.83
CA TYR A 83 12.39 -2.57 6.77
C TYR A 83 13.63 -2.60 5.87
N ASN A 84 14.83 -2.67 6.45
CA ASN A 84 16.06 -2.72 5.67
C ASN A 84 16.11 -3.96 4.76
N LYS A 85 15.67 -5.13 5.26
CA LYS A 85 15.55 -6.35 4.43
C LYS A 85 14.56 -6.16 3.28
N PHE A 86 13.42 -5.53 3.53
CA PHE A 86 12.45 -5.18 2.49
C PHE A 86 13.07 -4.23 1.46
N TYR A 87 13.78 -3.19 1.91
CA TYR A 87 14.43 -2.21 1.05
C TYR A 87 15.50 -2.85 0.15
N THR A 88 16.36 -3.70 0.70
CA THR A 88 17.35 -4.45 -0.09
C THR A 88 16.68 -5.33 -1.16
N LYS A 89 15.63 -6.08 -0.80
CA LYS A 89 14.87 -6.90 -1.75
C LYS A 89 14.25 -6.07 -2.88
N LEU A 90 13.81 -4.84 -2.58
CA LEU A 90 13.24 -3.92 -3.55
C LEU A 90 14.31 -3.42 -4.53
N THR A 91 15.46 -2.97 -4.02
CA THR A 91 16.55 -2.44 -4.85
C THR A 91 17.24 -3.51 -5.69
N ASP A 92 17.28 -4.75 -5.23
CA ASP A 92 17.88 -5.87 -5.99
C ASP A 92 17.03 -6.28 -7.21
N GLN A 93 15.72 -6.12 -7.13
CA GLN A 93 14.80 -6.57 -8.16
C GLN A 93 14.43 -5.48 -9.18
N ILE A 94 14.64 -4.22 -8.82
CA ILE A 94 14.12 -3.08 -9.55
C ILE A 94 15.18 -1.97 -9.60
N ASP A 95 15.48 -1.55 -10.82
CA ASP A 95 16.27 -0.34 -11.08
C ASP A 95 15.40 0.91 -10.85
N ILE A 96 15.63 1.60 -9.73
CA ILE A 96 14.86 2.77 -9.27
C ILE A 96 15.78 3.99 -9.23
N PHE A 97 15.31 5.13 -9.76
CA PHE A 97 16.11 6.36 -9.82
C PHE A 97 16.32 7.00 -8.45
N SER A 98 15.23 7.16 -7.68
CA SER A 98 15.29 7.77 -6.35
C SER A 98 14.20 7.20 -5.46
N VAL A 99 14.59 6.82 -4.25
CA VAL A 99 13.69 6.34 -3.20
C VAL A 99 13.86 7.23 -1.97
N ALA A 100 12.76 7.76 -1.46
CA ALA A 100 12.72 8.49 -0.20
C ALA A 100 11.76 7.77 0.75
N THR A 101 12.23 7.47 1.95
CA THR A 101 11.41 6.79 2.98
C THR A 101 11.09 7.76 4.09
N SER A 102 9.82 7.84 4.48
CA SER A 102 9.36 8.57 5.66
C SER A 102 8.69 7.61 6.64
N PHE A 103 9.15 7.56 7.87
CA PHE A 103 8.55 6.72 8.90
C PHE A 103 7.48 7.49 9.66
N SER A 104 6.33 6.85 9.87
CA SER A 104 5.27 7.42 10.70
C SER A 104 5.68 7.36 12.17
N MET A 105 5.75 8.51 12.82
CA MET A 105 6.02 8.59 14.26
C MET A 105 4.77 8.24 15.08
N GLU A 106 3.61 8.63 14.58
CA GLU A 106 2.32 8.39 15.21
C GLU A 106 1.26 8.10 14.13
N GLU A 107 0.26 7.28 14.48
CA GLU A 107 -0.93 7.09 13.66
C GLU A 107 -2.10 7.82 14.32
N ILE A 108 -2.41 9.02 13.82
CA ILE A 108 -3.47 9.87 14.37
C ILE A 108 -4.86 9.29 14.01
N LYS A 109 -5.03 8.78 12.78
CA LYS A 109 -6.28 8.19 12.30
C LYS A 109 -6.02 7.21 11.16
N GLN A 110 -6.59 6.01 11.28
CA GLN A 110 -6.66 5.01 10.21
C GLN A 110 -8.08 4.44 10.18
N THR A 111 -8.74 4.54 9.03
CA THR A 111 -10.09 3.97 8.84
C THR A 111 -10.23 3.39 7.44
N SER A 112 -10.99 2.30 7.33
CA SER A 112 -11.42 1.71 6.06
C SER A 112 -12.82 2.20 5.63
N SER A 113 -13.50 2.99 6.46
CA SER A 113 -14.82 3.54 6.15
C SER A 113 -14.72 4.65 5.12
N LEU A 114 -15.55 4.56 4.08
CA LEU A 114 -15.68 5.61 3.06
C LEU A 114 -16.73 6.65 3.49
N PRO A 115 -16.55 7.94 3.15
CA PRO A 115 -17.58 8.95 3.35
C PRO A 115 -18.79 8.66 2.46
N LEU A 116 -20.00 8.65 3.03
CA LEU A 116 -21.25 8.32 2.31
C LEU A 116 -22.15 9.54 2.08
N ASN A 117 -21.70 10.75 2.41
CA ASN A 117 -22.47 11.99 2.29
C ASN A 117 -22.45 12.59 0.86
N TYR A 118 -21.74 11.97 -0.07
CA TYR A 118 -21.61 12.43 -1.46
C TYR A 118 -22.41 11.59 -2.46
N VAL A 119 -23.25 10.66 -1.98
CA VAL A 119 -24.09 9.75 -2.77
C VAL A 119 -25.56 9.92 -2.44
#